data_AF-A0AA88VWI8-F1
#
_entry.id   AF-A0AA88VWI8-F1
#
_cell.length_a   1.000
_cell.length_b   1.000
_cell.length_c   1.000
_cell.angle_alpha   90.00
_cell.angle_beta   90.00
_cell.angle_gamma   90.00
#
_symmetry.space_group_name_H-M   'P 1'
#
loop_
_entity.id
_entity.type
_entity.pdbx_description
1 polymer ?
#
loop_
_entity_poly.entity_id
_entity_poly.type
_entity_poly.pdbx_seq_one_letter_code
_entity_poly.pdbx_strand_id
1 'polypeptide(L)' 'AVTETGHKFRETILALGGGKAPLEVFVEFRGREPSPEPLLRHNGLLPVTASA' A
#
# COMPACT_ATOMS: atom_id res chain seq x y z
N ALA A 1 -6.41 -12.81 -9.81
CA ALA A 1 -6.44 -11.81 -8.71
C ALA A 1 -5.34 -11.99 -7.66
N VAL A 2 -5.38 -12.99 -6.78
CA VAL A 2 -4.39 -13.15 -5.68
C VAL A 2 -2.98 -13.42 -6.21
N THR A 3 -2.84 -14.39 -7.13
CA THR A 3 -1.55 -14.72 -7.75
C THR A 3 -0.92 -13.53 -8.46
N GLU A 4 -1.70 -12.78 -9.27
CA GLU A 4 -1.22 -11.57 -9.95
C GLU A 4 -0.75 -10.49 -8.95
N THR A 5 -1.47 -10.32 -7.84
CA THR A 5 -1.07 -9.37 -6.78
C THR A 5 0.25 -9.80 -6.14
N GLY A 6 0.43 -11.10 -5.89
CA GLY A 6 1.68 -11.66 -5.37
C GLY A 6 2.85 -11.48 -6.34
N HIS A 7 2.64 -11.74 -7.63
CA HIS A 7 3.65 -11.47 -8.65
C HIS A 7 4.04 -9.99 -8.68
N LYS A 8 3.07 -9.07 -8.66
CA LYS A 8 3.37 -7.64 -8.64
C LYS A 8 4.18 -7.23 -7.41
N PHE A 9 3.85 -7.78 -6.24
CA PHE A 9 4.60 -7.52 -5.00
C PHE A 9 6.05 -8.02 -5.10
N ARG A 10 6.24 -9.23 -5.64
CA ARG A 10 7.57 -9.81 -5.89
C ARG A 10 8.42 -8.91 -6.78
N GLU A 11 7.88 -8.50 -7.94
CA GLU A 11 8.64 -7.73 -8.94
C GLU A 11 8.91 -6.28 -8.53
N THR A 12 8.27 -5.78 -7.47
CA THR A 12 8.45 -4.40 -6.99
C THR A 12 9.11 -4.38 -5.61
N ILE A 13 8.32 -4.54 -4.55
CA ILE A 13 8.72 -4.40 -3.15
C ILE A 13 9.88 -5.31 -2.79
N LEU A 14 9.91 -6.53 -3.31
CA LEU A 14 10.97 -7.51 -2.98
C LEU A 14 12.17 -7.46 -3.93
N ALA A 15 11.98 -7.07 -5.20
CA ALA A 15 13.01 -7.18 -6.23
C ALA A 15 13.87 -5.92 -6.40
N LEU A 16 13.32 -4.73 -6.22
CA LEU A 16 14.01 -3.48 -6.60
C LEU A 16 15.07 -3.01 -5.59
N GLY A 17 15.07 -3.57 -4.37
CA GLY A 17 16.05 -3.25 -3.33
C GLY A 17 16.18 -1.74 -3.08
N GLY A 18 17.42 -1.28 -2.92
CA GLY A 18 17.75 0.15 -2.75
C GLY A 18 18.00 0.92 -4.06
N GLY A 19 17.74 0.31 -5.22
CA GLY A 19 18.02 0.91 -6.54
C GLY A 19 16.98 1.91 -7.02
N LYS A 20 15.83 2.00 -6.34
CA LYS A 20 14.74 2.95 -6.62
C LYS A 20 14.23 3.55 -5.31
N ALA A 21 13.77 4.80 -5.34
CA ALA A 21 13.22 5.46 -4.16
C ALA A 21 12.03 4.66 -3.60
N PRO A 22 11.95 4.41 -2.28
CA PRO A 22 10.91 3.55 -1.71
C PRO A 22 9.48 3.99 -2.03
N LEU A 23 9.22 5.30 -2.11
CA LEU A 23 7.91 5.82 -2.47
C LEU A 23 7.52 5.44 -3.91
N GLU A 24 8.46 5.54 -4.86
CA GLU A 24 8.22 5.13 -6.25
C GLU A 24 7.93 3.63 -6.35
N VAL A 25 8.68 2.79 -5.62
CA VAL A 25 8.43 1.35 -5.55
C VAL A 25 7.02 1.07 -5.02
N PHE A 26 6.60 1.76 -3.97
CA PHE A 26 5.25 1.62 -3.42
C PHE A 26 4.17 2.02 -4.43
N VAL A 27 4.32 3.16 -5.10
CA VAL A 27 3.37 3.63 -6.12
C VAL A 27 3.29 2.65 -7.28
N GLU A 28 4.43 2.12 -7.74
CA GLU A 28 4.48 1.12 -8.82
C GLU A 28 3.69 -0.14 -8.44
N PHE A 29 3.87 -0.64 -7.21
CA PHE A 29 3.08 -1.76 -6.68
C PHE A 29 1.60 -1.41 -6.54
N ARG A 30 1.29 -0.27 -5.91
CA ARG A 30 -0.01 0.02 -5.34
C ARG A 30 -0.94 0.85 -6.23
N GLY A 31 -0.38 1.49 -7.26
CA GLY A 31 -1.06 2.34 -8.24
C GLY A 31 -1.37 3.76 -7.74
N ARG A 32 -0.96 4.10 -6.52
CA ARG A 32 -1.20 5.40 -5.87
C ARG A 32 -0.23 5.59 -4.71
N GLU A 33 -0.14 6.82 -4.21
CA GLU A 33 0.56 7.12 -2.96
C GLU A 33 -0.07 6.42 -1.74
N PRO A 34 0.71 6.18 -0.67
CA PRO A 34 0.20 5.58 0.55
C PRO A 34 -0.82 6.49 1.23
N SER A 35 -1.77 5.86 1.92
CA SER A 35 -2.73 6.55 2.79
C SER A 35 -2.71 5.84 4.15
N PRO A 36 -2.87 6.57 5.27
CA PRO A 36 -3.00 5.96 6.59
C PRO A 36 -4.37 5.26 6.78
N GLU A 37 -5.36 5.48 5.92
CA GLU A 37 -6.71 4.91 6.07
C GLU A 37 -6.71 3.38 6.31
N PRO A 38 -5.99 2.54 5.53
CA PRO A 38 -6.01 1.10 5.76
C PRO A 38 -5.44 0.71 7.12
N LEU A 39 -4.41 1.42 7.60
CA LEU A 39 -3.85 1.21 8.93
C LEU A 39 -4.90 1.52 10.00
N LEU A 40 -5.57 2.68 9.89
CA LEU A 40 -6.59 3.10 10.86
C LEU A 40 -7.77 2.14 10.86
N ARG A 41 -8.27 1.74 9.69
CA ARG A 41 -9.39 0.80 9.55
C ARG A 41 -9.10 -0.56 10.18
N HIS A 42 -7.91 -1.11 9.95
CA HIS A 42 -7.53 -2.42 10.52
C HIS A 42 -7.36 -2.40 12.04
N ASN A 43 -7.08 -1.23 12.63
CA ASN A 43 -6.93 -1.07 14.08
C ASN A 43 -8.20 -0.50 14.75
N GLY A 44 -9.30 -0.31 14.01
CA GLY A 44 -10.52 0.30 14.55
C GLY A 44 -10.35 1.77 14.97
N LEU A 45 -9.39 2.48 14.36
CA LEU A 45 -9.02 3.87 14.65
C LEU A 45 -9.54 4.86 13.60
N LEU A 46 -10.46 4.44 12.73
CA LEU A 46 -11.10 5.39 11.82
C LEU A 46 -11.90 6.40 12.63
N PRO A 47 -11.90 7.68 12.22
CA PRO A 47 -12.78 8.66 12.85
C PRO A 47 -14.22 8.15 12.73
N VAL A 48 -14.89 8.02 13.87
CA VAL A 48 -16.34 7.93 13.87
C VAL A 48 -16.82 9.30 13.43
N THR A 49 -17.23 9.43 12.17
CA THR A 49 -17.95 10.62 11.71
C THR A 49 -19.18 10.75 12.60
N ALA A 50 -19.21 11.78 13.45
CA ALA A 50 -20.41 12.12 14.19
C ALA A 50 -21.50 12.44 13.16
N SER A 51 -22.52 11.59 13.10
CA SER A 51 -23.73 11.88 12.35
C SER A 51 -24.38 13.12 12.98
N ALA A 52 -24.40 14.21 12.21
CA ALA A 52 -25.30 15.34 12.45
C ALA A 52 -26.68 14.99 11.90
#